data_AF-A0A317Y4B6-F1
#
_entry.id   AF-A0A317Y4B6-F1
#
_cell.length_a   1.000
_cell.length_b   1.000
_cell.length_c   1.000
_cell.angle_alpha   90.00
_cell.angle_beta   90.00
_cell.angle_gamma   90.00
#
_symmetry.space_group_name_H-M   'P 1'
#
loop_
_entity.id
_entity.type
_entity.pdbx_description
1 polymer ?
#
loop_
_entity_poly.entity_id
_entity_poly.type
_entity_poly.pdbx_seq_one_letter_code
_entity_poly.pdbx_strand_id
1 'polypeptide(L)'
;MIHGPCGDYNRRCPCMKNDRCSKKFPRTYQDETVVDAFGYTLYRRRNNCRFIVKGGIKLDNRNVVPYNMQLLKKYNAHINVEWCNKTHMIKYLF
;
A
#
# COMPACT_ATOMS: atom_id res chain seq x y z
N MET A 1 5.15 6.73 2.48
CA MET A 1 4.97 6.25 3.88
C MET A 1 5.12 4.74 3.97
N ILE A 2 5.47 4.19 5.14
CA ILE A 2 5.59 2.74 5.37
C ILE A 2 4.46 2.28 6.30
N HIS A 3 3.70 1.27 5.87
CA HIS A 3 2.79 0.53 6.73
C HIS A 3 3.59 -0.12 7.85
N GLY A 4 3.19 0.10 9.10
CA GLY A 4 3.88 -0.45 10.25
C GLY A 4 3.84 -2.00 10.27
N PRO A 5 4.68 -2.64 11.10
CA PRO A 5 4.59 -4.07 11.32
C PRO A 5 3.17 -4.45 11.74
N CYS A 6 2.58 -5.42 11.05
CA CYS A 6 1.27 -6.00 11.33
C CYS A 6 1.31 -7.48 10.94
N GLY A 7 0.18 -8.18 11.06
CA GLY A 7 0.15 -9.63 10.83
C GLY A 7 0.85 -10.35 11.98
N ASP A 8 1.68 -11.32 11.64
CA ASP A 8 2.42 -12.12 12.63
C ASP A 8 3.38 -11.27 13.47
N TYR A 9 3.87 -10.16 12.92
CA TYR A 9 4.72 -9.23 13.67
C TYR A 9 3.95 -8.43 14.73
N ASN A 10 2.66 -8.16 14.51
CA ASN A 10 1.80 -7.47 15.48
C ASN A 10 0.31 -7.68 15.17
N ARG A 11 -0.30 -8.64 15.86
CA ARG A 11 -1.72 -8.98 15.73
C ARG A 11 -2.68 -7.97 16.38
N ARG A 12 -2.16 -7.10 17.26
CA ARG A 12 -2.97 -6.07 17.96
C ARG A 12 -3.14 -4.79 17.16
N CYS A 13 -2.52 -4.69 15.98
CA CYS A 13 -2.63 -3.51 15.12
C CYS A 13 -4.09 -3.26 14.69
N PRO A 14 -4.57 -2.00 14.64
CA PRO A 14 -5.94 -1.68 14.22
C PRO A 14 -6.30 -2.13 12.80
N CYS A 15 -5.30 -2.37 11.95
CA CYS A 15 -5.51 -2.88 10.60
C CYS A 15 -5.86 -4.38 10.58
N MET A 16 -5.66 -5.13 11.66
CA MET A 16 -5.92 -6.56 11.74
C MET A 16 -7.41 -6.86 11.85
N LYS A 17 -7.92 -7.72 10.98
CA LYS A 17 -9.28 -8.25 10.99
C LYS A 17 -9.23 -9.72 10.60
N ASN A 18 -9.88 -10.60 11.38
CA ASN A 18 -9.89 -12.06 11.14
C ASN A 18 -8.46 -12.61 10.90
N ASP A 19 -7.53 -12.25 11.78
CA ASP A 19 -6.10 -12.60 11.72
C ASP A 19 -5.35 -12.18 10.45
N ARG A 20 -5.92 -11.28 9.64
CA ARG A 20 -5.30 -10.76 8.42
C ARG A 20 -5.28 -9.24 8.41
N CYS A 21 -4.26 -8.66 7.77
CA CYS A 21 -4.25 -7.22 7.55
C CYS A 21 -5.36 -6.84 6.57
N SER A 22 -6.36 -6.10 7.04
CA SER A 22 -7.49 -5.59 6.21
C SER A 22 -7.04 -4.68 5.07
N LYS A 23 -5.83 -4.09 5.17
CA LYS A 23 -5.22 -3.27 4.12
C LYS A 23 -4.32 -4.07 3.17
N LYS A 24 -4.25 -5.39 3.34
CA LYS A 24 -3.54 -6.36 2.50
C LYS A 24 -2.02 -6.13 2.47
N PHE A 25 -1.42 -5.79 3.61
CA PHE A 25 0.03 -5.69 3.77
C PHE A 25 0.62 -6.95 4.43
N PRO A 26 1.86 -7.33 4.08
CA PRO A 26 2.67 -6.79 2.98
C PRO A 26 2.06 -7.13 1.62
N ARG A 27 2.17 -6.22 0.63
CA ARG A 27 1.71 -6.48 -0.74
C ARG A 27 2.63 -7.49 -1.43
N THR A 28 2.15 -8.18 -2.46
CA THR A 28 3.03 -9.02 -3.29
C THR A 28 4.00 -8.16 -4.09
N TYR A 29 5.15 -8.74 -4.45
CA TYR A 29 6.02 -8.09 -5.43
C TYR A 29 5.33 -8.06 -6.80
N GLN A 30 5.70 -7.05 -7.57
CA GLN A 30 5.14 -6.80 -8.89
C GLN A 30 6.16 -6.03 -9.73
N ASP A 31 6.61 -6.57 -10.85
CA ASP A 31 7.70 -5.94 -11.62
C ASP A 31 7.26 -4.72 -12.42
N GLU A 32 5.97 -4.66 -12.76
CA GLU A 32 5.34 -3.60 -13.57
C GLU A 32 3.92 -3.29 -13.08
N THR A 33 3.50 -2.04 -13.25
CA THR A 33 2.13 -1.66 -12.90
C THR A 33 1.17 -2.24 -13.94
N VAL A 34 0.22 -3.08 -13.50
CA VAL A 34 -0.78 -3.70 -14.38
C VAL A 34 -2.18 -3.42 -13.88
N VAL A 35 -3.17 -3.52 -14.78
CA VAL A 35 -4.59 -3.50 -14.40
C VAL A 35 -5.07 -4.95 -14.40
N ASP A 36 -5.66 -5.39 -13.29
CA ASP A 36 -6.19 -6.75 -13.18
C ASP A 36 -7.49 -6.93 -13.97
N ALA A 37 -7.97 -8.18 -14.05
CA ALA A 37 -9.20 -8.51 -14.77
C ALA A 37 -10.46 -7.82 -14.21
N PHE A 38 -10.40 -7.31 -12.97
CA PHE A 38 -11.48 -6.59 -12.30
C PHE A 38 -11.33 -5.07 -12.42
N GLY A 39 -10.32 -4.57 -13.14
CA GLY A 39 -10.08 -3.15 -13.36
C GLY A 39 -9.30 -2.47 -12.24
N TYR A 40 -8.76 -3.20 -11.25
CA TYR A 40 -7.94 -2.62 -10.20
C TYR A 40 -6.48 -2.51 -10.63
N THR A 41 -5.84 -1.40 -10.27
CA THR A 41 -4.41 -1.21 -10.53
C THR A 41 -3.55 -1.95 -9.50
N LEU A 42 -2.75 -2.90 -9.98
CA LEU A 42 -1.67 -3.54 -9.23
C LEU A 42 -0.38 -2.76 -9.47
N TYR A 43 0.00 -1.92 -8.51
CA TYR A 43 1.19 -1.08 -8.63
C TYR A 43 2.49 -1.88 -8.59
N ARG A 44 3.47 -1.43 -9.39
CA ARG A 44 4.85 -1.92 -9.38
C ARG A 44 5.50 -1.88 -7.99
N ARG A 45 6.02 -3.03 -7.55
CA ARG A 45 6.81 -3.28 -6.33
C ARG A 45 7.91 -4.30 -6.63
N ARG A 46 9.05 -3.86 -7.18
CA ARG A 46 10.17 -4.76 -7.53
C ARG A 46 10.92 -5.23 -6.30
N ASN A 47 11.37 -6.48 -6.26
CA ASN A 47 12.31 -6.89 -5.23
C ASN A 47 13.67 -6.23 -5.51
N ASN A 48 14.03 -5.21 -4.73
CA ASN A 48 15.26 -4.45 -4.86
C ASN A 48 16.21 -4.64 -3.66
N CYS A 49 15.93 -5.63 -2.80
CA CYS A 49 16.69 -5.94 -1.59
C CYS A 49 16.82 -4.78 -0.58
N ARG A 50 16.09 -3.67 -0.77
CA ARG A 50 16.11 -2.52 0.15
C ARG A 50 15.07 -2.72 1.25
N PHE A 51 15.49 -2.44 2.47
CA PHE A 51 14.62 -2.48 3.64
C PHE A 51 14.92 -1.31 4.57
N ILE A 52 13.93 -0.99 5.40
CA ILE A 52 14.10 -0.18 6.59
C ILE A 52 13.83 -1.05 7.82
N VAL A 53 14.32 -0.66 8.99
CA VAL A 53 13.99 -1.32 10.25
C VAL A 53 13.00 -0.46 11.02
N LYS A 54 11.87 -1.03 11.44
CA LYS A 54 10.88 -0.37 12.29
C LYS A 54 10.45 -1.31 13.40
N GLY A 55 10.70 -0.91 14.66
CA GLY A 55 10.42 -1.76 15.81
C GLY A 55 11.14 -3.11 15.78
N GLY A 56 12.39 -3.14 15.29
CA GLY A 56 13.17 -4.37 15.13
C GLY A 56 12.82 -5.22 13.90
N ILE A 57 11.76 -4.90 13.17
CA ILE A 57 11.32 -5.65 11.99
C ILE A 57 11.82 -5.01 10.70
N LYS A 58 12.38 -5.82 9.79
CA LYS A 58 12.78 -5.40 8.45
C LYS A 58 11.55 -5.27 7.55
N LEU A 59 11.29 -4.07 7.04
CA LEU A 59 10.20 -3.76 6.12
C LEU A 59 10.77 -3.29 4.79
N ASP A 60 10.38 -3.99 3.71
CA ASP A 60 10.75 -3.65 2.35
C ASP A 60 9.66 -2.83 1.64
N ASN A 61 9.81 -2.64 0.32
CA ASN A 61 8.86 -1.89 -0.49
C ASN A 61 7.46 -2.53 -0.59
N ARG A 62 7.25 -3.77 -0.16
CA ARG A 62 5.91 -4.39 -0.05
C ARG A 62 5.06 -3.72 1.01
N ASN A 63 5.69 -3.04 1.96
CA ASN A 63 5.05 -2.29 3.04
C ASN A 63 4.85 -0.80 2.70
N VAL A 64 5.29 -0.34 1.53
CA VAL A 64 5.10 1.06 1.12
C VAL A 64 3.64 1.34 0.81
N VAL A 65 3.08 2.36 1.45
CA VAL A 65 1.77 2.93 1.08
C VAL A 65 1.99 3.78 -0.18
N PRO A 66 1.27 3.52 -1.29
CA PRO A 66 1.41 4.31 -2.53
C PRO A 66 1.15 5.79 -2.28
N TYR A 67 1.92 6.64 -2.95
CA TYR A 67 1.77 8.10 -2.88
C TYR A 67 2.26 8.73 -4.17
N ASN A 68 1.76 9.91 -4.49
CA ASN A 68 2.31 10.73 -5.57
C ASN A 68 3.32 11.72 -4.99
N MET A 69 4.59 11.61 -5.40
CA MET A 69 5.68 12.44 -4.87
C MET A 69 5.49 13.94 -5.17
N GLN A 70 4.93 14.30 -6.33
CA GLN A 70 4.68 15.69 -6.69
C GLN A 70 3.59 16.29 -5.81
N LEU A 71 2.47 15.58 -5.64
CA LEU A 71 1.37 16.03 -4.80
C LEU A 71 1.77 16.08 -3.33
N LEU A 72 2.51 15.08 -2.85
CA LEU A 72 3.01 15.06 -1.48
C LEU A 72 3.88 16.29 -1.17
N LYS A 73 4.81 16.63 -2.06
CA LYS A 73 5.68 17.81 -1.89
C LYS A 73 4.90 19.12 -2.01
N LYS A 74 3.97 19.21 -2.96
CA LYS A 74 3.18 20.44 -3.22
C LYS A 74 2.25 20.78 -2.06
N TYR A 75 1.60 19.79 -1.47
CA TYR A 75 0.56 19.99 -0.45
C TYR A 75 1.00 19.62 0.98
N ASN A 76 2.24 19.16 1.16
CA ASN A 76 2.77 18.64 2.43
C ASN A 76 1.82 17.64 3.11
N ALA A 77 1.13 16.85 2.30
CA ALA A 77 0.07 15.95 2.74
C ALA A 77 0.15 14.64 1.97
N HIS A 78 -0.28 13.55 2.60
CA HIS A 78 -0.35 12.28 1.90
C HIS A 78 -1.62 12.20 1.06
N ILE A 79 -1.42 12.20 -0.25
CA ILE A 79 -2.52 12.15 -1.20
C ILE A 79 -2.50 10.79 -1.89
N ASN A 80 -3.57 10.04 -1.67
CA ASN A 80 -3.85 8.80 -2.40
C ASN A 80 -4.38 9.18 -3.78
N VAL A 81 -3.81 8.58 -4.83
CA VAL A 81 -4.30 8.71 -6.20
C VAL A 81 -4.63 7.32 -6.69
N GLU A 82 -5.92 7.09 -6.96
CA GLU A 82 -6.43 5.80 -7.42
C GLU A 82 -6.96 5.95 -8.84
N TRP A 83 -6.54 5.03 -9.71
CA TRP A 83 -7.12 4.93 -11.04
C TRP A 83 -8.50 4.29 -10.89
N CYS A 84 -9.54 5.07 -11.13
CA CYS A 84 -10.91 4.59 -11.05
C CYS A 84 -11.45 4.33 -12.45
N ASN A 85 -11.68 3.06 -12.78
CA ASN A 85 -12.28 2.68 -14.05
C ASN A 85 -13.81 2.86 -13.95
N LYS A 86 -14.43 3.51 -14.94
CA LYS A 86 -15.85 3.89 -14.92
C LYS A 86 -16.76 2.67 -15.09
N THR A 87 -17.52 2.32 -14.03
CA THR A 87 -18.97 1.96 -14.08
C THR A 87 -19.57 1.67 -12.70
N HIS A 88 -18.76 1.29 -11.70
CA HIS A 88 -19.25 1.14 -10.33
C HIS A 88 -18.77 2.32 -9.47
N MET A 89 -19.73 3.17 -9.13
CA MET A 89 -19.67 4.34 -8.26
C MET A 89 -18.47 4.36 -7.29
N ILE A 90 -17.57 5.33 -7.49
CA ILE A 90 -16.51 5.66 -6.54
C ILE A 90 -17.20 6.32 -5.34
N LYS A 91 -17.44 5.58 -4.26
CA LYS A 91 -17.55 6.21 -2.94
C LYS A 91 -16.16 6.70 -2.62
N TYR A 92 -15.98 8.02 -2.64
CA TYR A 92 -15.03 8.86 -1.88
C TYR A 92 -14.45 9.99 -2.74
N LEU A 93 -15.15 11.12 -2.74
CA LEU A 93 -14.51 12.43 -2.62
C LEU A 93 -14.72 12.86 -1.16
N PHE A 94 -13.68 12.81 -0.35
CA PHE A 94 -13.56 13.64 0.84
C PHE A 94 -12.47 14.65 0.57
#